data_AF-A0A8J6XTS7-F1
#
_entry.id   AF-A0A8J6XTS7-F1
#
_cell.length_a   1.000
_cell.length_b   1.000
_cell.length_c   1.000
_cell.angle_alpha   90.00
_cell.angle_beta   90.00
_cell.angle_gamma   90.00
#
_symmetry.space_group_name_H-M   'P 1'
#
loop_
_entity.id
_entity.type
_entity.pdbx_description
1 polymer ?
#
loop_
_entity_poly.entity_id
_entity_poly.type
_entity_poly.pdbx_seq_one_letter_code
_entity_poly.pdbx_strand_id
1 'polypeptide(L)'
;MGKLNGLKRHALNAAILAGIILMTVSVVSSADMKLTVQVTEPFEVNGVVHPAGTLQVKTVRDYTPTQTINELWLAGDCLGYIIAHKAEAEVTYPVRTDTMFFTRSSKGHLVLAGYVLMTNDSSKLFRYQHQVKADGWNAGILEPEPVFIAGSLR
;
A
#
# COMPACT_ATOMS: atom_id res chain seq x y z
N MET A 1 -19.85 -40.95 -75.90
CA MET A 1 -20.77 -39.80 -76.07
C MET A 1 -21.49 -39.55 -74.76
N GLY A 2 -21.43 -38.33 -74.19
CA GLY A 2 -22.39 -37.91 -73.15
C GLY A 2 -21.88 -37.15 -71.92
N LYS A 3 -21.35 -35.93 -72.11
CA LYS A 3 -21.43 -34.73 -71.25
C LYS A 3 -20.87 -34.73 -69.81
N LEU A 4 -19.78 -33.96 -69.65
CA LEU A 4 -19.50 -33.14 -68.46
C LEU A 4 -20.62 -32.11 -68.24
N ASN A 5 -20.99 -31.89 -66.96
CA ASN A 5 -21.57 -30.69 -66.33
C ASN A 5 -21.57 -31.01 -64.82
N GLY A 6 -21.26 -30.17 -63.84
CA GLY A 6 -20.98 -28.76 -63.79
C GLY A 6 -20.70 -28.43 -62.31
N LEU A 7 -19.69 -27.60 -62.12
CA LEU A 7 -19.24 -26.92 -60.90
C LEU A 7 -20.40 -26.33 -60.06
N LYS A 8 -20.41 -26.54 -58.72
CA LYS A 8 -20.55 -25.48 -57.67
C LYS A 8 -20.90 -26.02 -56.25
N ARG A 9 -19.97 -25.71 -55.33
CA ARG A 9 -20.14 -25.07 -54.00
C ARG A 9 -20.66 -25.88 -52.79
N HIS A 10 -20.10 -25.47 -51.64
CA HIS A 10 -20.51 -25.68 -50.24
C HIS A 10 -19.94 -26.97 -49.59
N ALA A 11 -18.69 -27.01 -49.11
CA ALA A 11 -18.14 -26.35 -47.90
C ALA A 11 -18.97 -26.61 -46.63
N LEU A 12 -18.54 -27.57 -45.79
CA LEU A 12 -18.66 -27.46 -44.33
C LEU A 12 -17.76 -28.47 -43.60
N ASN A 13 -16.50 -28.09 -43.37
CA ASN A 13 -15.69 -28.67 -42.30
C ASN A 13 -15.89 -27.77 -41.07
N ALA A 14 -16.71 -28.20 -40.12
CA ALA A 14 -16.86 -27.50 -38.85
C ALA A 14 -15.82 -28.05 -37.86
N ALA A 15 -14.75 -27.28 -37.69
CA ALA A 15 -13.69 -27.53 -36.72
C ALA A 15 -14.23 -27.37 -35.28
N ILE A 16 -13.97 -28.37 -34.44
CA ILE A 16 -14.25 -28.36 -33.00
C ILE A 16 -13.24 -27.42 -32.34
N LEU A 17 -13.72 -26.26 -31.87
CA LEU A 17 -12.91 -25.26 -31.17
C LEU A 17 -12.74 -25.70 -29.71
N ALA A 18 -11.54 -26.14 -29.34
CA ALA A 18 -11.16 -26.38 -27.96
C ALA A 18 -11.02 -25.04 -27.22
N GLY A 19 -11.99 -24.72 -26.36
CA GLY A 19 -11.95 -23.56 -25.48
C GLY A 19 -11.00 -23.80 -24.30
N ILE A 20 -9.76 -23.34 -24.42
CA ILE A 20 -8.85 -23.19 -23.27
C ILE A 20 -9.28 -21.93 -22.54
N ILE A 21 -9.99 -22.10 -21.42
CA ILE A 21 -10.26 -21.01 -20.47
C ILE A 21 -8.92 -20.71 -19.77
N LEU A 22 -8.22 -19.69 -20.24
CA LEU A 22 -7.14 -19.07 -19.47
C LEU A 22 -7.77 -18.35 -18.27
N MET A 23 -7.75 -18.99 -17.11
CA MET A 23 -7.91 -18.28 -15.84
C MET A 23 -6.66 -17.44 -15.62
N THR A 24 -6.70 -16.17 -16.03
CA THR A 24 -5.70 -15.19 -15.64
C THR A 24 -5.86 -14.93 -14.14
N VAL A 25 -5.00 -15.53 -13.33
CA VAL A 25 -4.88 -15.19 -11.92
C VAL A 25 -4.22 -13.82 -11.86
N SER A 26 -4.99 -12.77 -11.61
CA SER A 26 -4.43 -11.44 -11.38
C SER A 26 -3.72 -11.45 -10.03
N VAL A 27 -2.39 -11.55 -10.07
CA VAL A 27 -1.56 -11.30 -8.88
C VAL A 27 -1.66 -9.81 -8.60
N VAL A 28 -2.39 -9.43 -7.54
CA VAL A 28 -2.41 -8.05 -7.06
C VAL A 28 -1.02 -7.76 -6.50
N SER A 29 -0.18 -7.09 -7.30
CA SER A 29 1.10 -6.58 -6.83
C SER A 29 0.83 -5.46 -5.83
N SER A 30 1.46 -5.51 -4.65
CA SER A 30 1.38 -4.46 -3.62
C SER A 30 1.96 -3.10 -4.06
N ALA A 31 2.45 -2.98 -5.30
CA ALA A 31 3.20 -1.85 -5.84
C ALA A 31 2.37 -0.58 -6.15
N ASP A 32 1.05 -0.62 -5.99
CA ASP A 32 0.18 0.52 -6.31
C ASP A 32 -0.63 1.03 -5.11
N MET A 33 -0.36 0.53 -3.91
CA MET A 33 -1.19 0.88 -2.78
C MET A 33 -0.90 2.28 -2.25
N LYS A 34 -1.90 3.15 -2.30
CA LYS A 34 -1.80 4.55 -1.91
C LYS A 34 -2.75 4.88 -0.76
N LEU A 35 -2.18 5.09 0.43
CA LEU A 35 -2.91 5.59 1.59
C LEU A 35 -2.84 7.12 1.61
N THR A 36 -3.99 7.78 1.70
CA THR A 36 -4.10 9.25 1.77
C THR A 36 -4.75 9.69 3.07
N VAL A 37 -4.13 10.63 3.80
CA VAL A 37 -4.67 11.25 5.02
C VAL A 37 -4.62 12.76 4.95
N GLN A 38 -5.58 13.42 5.60
CA GLN A 38 -5.54 14.87 5.83
C GLN A 38 -4.97 15.13 7.22
N VAL A 39 -3.79 15.76 7.28
CA VAL A 39 -3.16 16.17 8.55
C VAL A 39 -3.52 17.63 8.82
N THR A 40 -4.06 17.91 10.00
CA THR A 40 -4.59 19.24 10.36
C THR A 40 -3.62 20.11 11.16
N GLU A 41 -2.47 19.57 11.54
CA GLU A 41 -1.42 20.25 12.32
C GLU A 41 -0.05 20.10 11.62
N PRO A 42 0.95 20.93 11.97
CA PRO A 42 2.32 20.72 11.51
C PRO A 42 2.83 19.33 11.86
N PHE A 43 3.52 18.70 10.93
CA PHE A 43 4.02 17.33 11.09
C PHE A 43 5.43 17.16 10.53
N GLU A 44 6.18 16.22 11.08
CA GLU A 44 7.55 15.92 10.72
C GLU A 44 7.64 14.62 9.95
N VAL A 45 8.40 14.67 8.86
CA VAL A 45 8.79 13.52 8.06
C VAL A 45 10.30 13.55 7.94
N ASN A 46 10.96 12.48 8.39
CA ASN A 46 12.41 12.34 8.27
C ASN A 46 13.22 13.54 8.82
N GLY A 47 12.82 14.10 9.97
CA GLY A 47 13.51 15.24 10.58
C GLY A 47 13.11 16.63 10.03
N VAL A 48 12.27 16.67 8.98
CA VAL A 48 11.81 17.92 8.35
C VAL A 48 10.37 18.19 8.74
N VAL A 49 10.11 19.37 9.28
CA VAL A 49 8.75 19.81 9.67
C VAL A 49 8.06 20.45 8.47
N HIS A 50 6.85 19.99 8.20
CA HIS A 50 5.94 20.45 7.15
C HIS A 50 4.70 21.10 7.77
N PRO A 51 4.06 22.07 7.07
CA PRO A 51 2.75 22.57 7.47
C PRO A 51 1.68 21.47 7.34
N ALA A 52 0.50 21.72 7.92
CA ALA A 52 -0.68 20.89 7.72
C ALA A 52 -0.99 20.68 6.23
N GLY A 53 -1.49 19.50 5.85
CA GLY A 53 -1.73 19.18 4.45
C GLY A 53 -2.15 17.73 4.20
N THR A 54 -2.37 17.41 2.92
CA THR A 54 -2.68 16.05 2.49
C THR A 54 -1.39 15.26 2.34
N LEU A 55 -1.20 14.27 3.20
CA LEU A 55 -0.06 13.34 3.17
C LEU A 55 -0.50 12.03 2.53
N GLN A 56 0.34 11.50 1.63
CA GLN A 56 0.09 10.25 0.95
C GLN A 56 1.32 9.35 1.10
N VAL A 57 1.06 8.06 1.32
CA VAL A 57 2.07 7.00 1.34
C VAL A 57 1.76 6.09 0.17
N LYS A 58 2.71 5.92 -0.75
CA LYS A 58 2.64 4.91 -1.80
C LYS A 58 3.66 3.81 -1.50
N THR A 59 3.21 2.56 -1.37
CA THR A 59 4.14 1.43 -1.30
C THR A 59 4.66 1.17 -2.71
N VAL A 60 5.97 1.29 -2.91
CA VAL A 60 6.60 1.09 -4.23
C VAL A 60 6.91 -0.38 -4.46
N ARG A 61 7.56 -1.01 -3.47
CA ARG A 61 7.92 -2.43 -3.50
C ARG A 61 8.32 -2.92 -2.12
N ASP A 62 8.36 -4.24 -1.99
CA ASP A 62 9.10 -4.89 -0.92
C ASP A 62 10.61 -4.65 -1.10
N TYR A 63 11.30 -4.29 -0.02
CA TYR A 63 12.75 -4.20 0.03
C TYR A 63 13.36 -5.51 0.54
N THR A 64 12.78 -6.04 1.61
CA THR A 64 13.06 -7.36 2.19
C THR A 64 11.74 -8.00 2.62
N PRO A 65 11.69 -9.28 3.04
CA PRO A 65 10.46 -9.88 3.53
C PRO A 65 9.76 -9.08 4.64
N THR A 66 10.55 -8.36 5.46
CA THR A 66 10.06 -7.57 6.60
C THR A 66 10.12 -6.06 6.36
N GLN A 67 10.49 -5.57 5.16
CA GLN A 67 10.60 -4.15 4.88
C GLN A 67 10.01 -3.75 3.52
N THR A 68 9.44 -2.55 3.45
CA THR A 68 8.98 -1.95 2.19
C THR A 68 9.70 -0.64 1.91
N ILE A 69 9.84 -0.32 0.62
CA ILE A 69 10.17 1.03 0.16
C ILE A 69 8.86 1.76 -0.09
N ASN A 70 8.70 2.91 0.54
CA ASN A 70 7.55 3.77 0.37
C ASN A 70 7.96 5.13 -0.19
N GLU A 71 7.14 5.70 -1.05
CA GLU A 71 7.19 7.11 -1.41
C GLU A 71 6.24 7.90 -0.52
N LEU A 72 6.71 9.05 -0.03
CA LEU A 72 5.89 10.01 0.69
C LEU A 72 5.60 11.20 -0.21
N TRP A 73 4.33 11.61 -0.25
CA TRP A 73 3.88 12.75 -1.04
C TRP A 73 3.11 13.72 -0.17
N LEU A 74 3.38 15.01 -0.30
CA LEU A 74 2.67 16.09 0.39
C LEU A 74 2.08 17.04 -0.65
N ALA A 75 0.76 17.21 -0.64
CA ALA A 75 0.06 18.10 -1.57
C ALA A 75 0.39 17.88 -3.06
N GLY A 76 0.82 16.66 -3.43
CA GLY A 76 1.21 16.31 -4.80
C GLY A 76 2.72 16.34 -5.07
N ASP A 77 3.52 16.86 -4.13
CA ASP A 77 4.98 16.85 -4.23
C ASP A 77 5.58 15.61 -3.57
N CYS A 78 6.45 14.90 -4.28
CA CYS A 78 7.17 13.77 -3.72
C CYS A 78 8.26 14.26 -2.76
N LEU A 79 8.12 13.91 -1.48
CA LEU A 79 9.10 14.23 -0.44
C LEU A 79 10.30 13.27 -0.46
N GLY A 80 10.15 12.10 -1.09
CA GLY A 80 11.20 11.10 -1.25
C GLY A 80 10.80 9.71 -0.77
N TYR A 81 11.81 8.87 -0.57
CA TYR A 81 11.66 7.48 -0.18
C TYR A 81 11.92 7.25 1.30
N ILE A 82 11.17 6.34 1.92
CA ILE A 82 11.37 5.91 3.30
C ILE A 82 11.19 4.39 3.41
N ILE A 83 11.97 3.76 4.29
CA ILE A 83 11.82 2.33 4.59
C ILE A 83 10.85 2.15 5.74
N ALA A 84 9.84 1.31 5.55
CA ALA A 84 8.96 0.85 6.62
C ALA A 84 9.28 -0.60 6.99
N HIS A 85 9.27 -0.90 8.28
CA HIS A 85 9.28 -2.26 8.80
C HIS A 85 7.86 -2.80 8.90
N LYS A 86 7.63 -3.98 8.35
CA LYS A 86 6.41 -4.77 8.54
C LYS A 86 6.47 -5.40 9.93
N ALA A 87 5.55 -5.03 10.80
CA ALA A 87 5.36 -5.72 12.06
C ALA A 87 4.30 -6.81 11.88
N GLU A 88 4.65 -8.04 12.25
CA GLU A 88 3.74 -9.20 12.23
C GLU A 88 2.76 -9.21 13.41
N ALA A 89 2.88 -8.24 14.33
CA ALA A 89 2.00 -8.14 15.48
C ALA A 89 0.59 -7.72 15.04
N GLU A 90 -0.39 -8.50 15.46
CA GLU A 90 -1.80 -8.13 15.46
C GLU A 90 -1.96 -6.82 16.25
N VAL A 91 -2.42 -5.76 15.59
CA VAL A 91 -2.60 -4.47 16.25
C VAL A 91 -3.78 -4.62 17.21
N THR A 92 -3.50 -4.71 18.52
CA THR A 92 -4.53 -4.79 19.58
C THR A 92 -5.24 -3.45 19.83
N TYR A 93 -5.32 -2.59 18.82
CA TYR A 93 -6.07 -1.33 18.86
C TYR A 93 -7.20 -1.42 17.83
N PRO A 94 -8.39 -0.86 18.11
CA PRO A 94 -9.53 -0.91 17.20
C PRO A 94 -9.33 0.04 16.00
N VAL A 95 -8.29 -0.19 15.21
CA VAL A 95 -8.12 0.44 13.90
C VAL A 95 -9.06 -0.29 12.96
N ARG A 96 -10.13 0.38 12.52
CA ARG A 96 -11.18 -0.21 11.66
C ARG A 96 -11.03 0.17 10.19
N THR A 97 -10.05 1.01 9.87
CA THR A 97 -9.78 1.54 8.53
C THR A 97 -8.30 1.80 8.36
N ASP A 98 -7.82 1.85 7.13
CA ASP A 98 -6.44 2.24 6.84
C ASP A 98 -6.14 3.60 7.48
N THR A 99 -4.99 3.71 8.14
CA THR A 99 -4.72 4.82 9.06
C THR A 99 -3.23 5.12 9.08
N MET A 100 -2.85 6.39 9.06
CA MET A 100 -1.49 6.80 9.43
C MET A 100 -1.46 7.13 10.92
N PHE A 101 -0.36 6.80 11.59
CA PHE A 101 -0.18 7.16 12.99
C PHE A 101 1.09 7.97 13.21
N PHE A 102 0.97 8.89 14.15
CA PHE A 102 1.96 9.89 14.46
C PHE A 102 2.26 9.86 15.96
N THR A 103 3.48 10.22 16.34
CA THR A 103 3.78 10.55 17.75
C THR A 103 3.80 12.07 17.92
N ARG A 104 3.73 12.56 19.16
CA ARG A 104 3.91 14.00 19.44
C ARG A 104 5.37 14.28 19.79
N SER A 105 5.97 15.26 19.13
CA SER A 105 7.31 15.73 19.47
C SER A 105 7.28 16.57 20.76
N SER A 106 8.43 16.74 21.40
CA SER A 106 8.59 17.66 22.54
C SER A 106 8.35 19.14 22.17
N LYS A 107 8.39 19.48 20.87
CA LYS A 107 8.10 20.81 20.34
C LYS A 107 6.61 20.98 19.99
N GLY A 108 5.79 19.95 20.23
CA GLY A 108 4.35 20.01 20.05
C GLY A 108 3.88 19.85 18.61
N HIS A 109 4.68 19.29 17.70
CA HIS A 109 4.24 18.90 16.34
C HIS A 109 4.09 17.38 16.21
N LEU A 110 3.39 16.91 15.18
CA LEU A 110 3.24 15.48 14.91
C LEU A 110 4.51 14.91 14.26
N VAL A 111 4.89 13.67 14.52
CA VAL A 111 6.01 12.98 13.86
C VAL A 111 5.50 11.70 13.25
N LEU A 112 5.60 11.56 11.92
CA LEU A 112 5.11 10.38 11.22
C LEU A 112 5.83 9.12 11.70
N ALA A 113 5.09 8.21 12.32
CA ALA A 113 5.64 7.00 12.92
C ALA A 113 5.35 5.75 12.08
N GLY A 114 4.29 5.77 11.27
CA GLY A 114 3.96 4.66 10.39
C GLY A 114 2.52 4.70 9.90
N TYR A 115 2.05 3.55 9.42
CA TYR A 115 0.67 3.35 9.00
C TYR A 115 0.21 1.91 9.25
N VAL A 116 -1.11 1.74 9.33
CA VAL A 116 -1.81 0.47 9.45
C VAL A 116 -2.69 0.30 8.23
N LEU A 117 -2.62 -0.88 7.64
CA LEU A 117 -3.49 -1.28 6.54
C LEU A 117 -4.47 -2.34 7.00
N MET A 118 -5.75 -2.14 6.73
CA MET A 118 -6.79 -3.10 7.02
C MET A 118 -6.96 -4.02 5.81
N THR A 119 -6.95 -5.32 6.09
CA THR A 119 -7.37 -6.36 5.15
C THR A 119 -8.63 -7.01 5.70
N ASN A 120 -9.31 -7.81 4.88
CA ASN A 120 -10.58 -8.45 5.28
C ASN A 120 -10.46 -9.25 6.59
N ASP A 121 -9.29 -9.85 6.85
CA ASP A 121 -9.10 -10.80 7.94
C ASP A 121 -8.05 -10.36 8.97
N SER A 122 -7.36 -9.24 8.73
CA SER A 122 -6.26 -8.80 9.61
C SER A 122 -5.86 -7.34 9.39
N SER A 123 -5.12 -6.77 10.33
CA SER A 123 -4.41 -5.50 10.16
C SER A 123 -2.92 -5.75 9.91
N LYS A 124 -2.30 -5.03 8.98
CA LYS A 124 -0.83 -5.02 8.79
C LYS A 124 -0.25 -3.69 9.24
N LEU A 125 0.73 -3.75 10.14
CA LEU A 125 1.40 -2.56 10.69
C LEU A 125 2.73 -2.31 10.00
N PHE A 126 2.96 -1.07 9.60
CA PHE A 126 4.18 -0.60 8.95
C PHE A 126 4.77 0.56 9.76
N ARG A 127 6.00 0.43 10.26
CA ARG A 127 6.67 1.43 11.12
C ARG A 127 7.89 2.04 10.44
N TYR A 128 8.04 3.36 10.55
CA TYR A 128 9.22 4.06 10.06
C TYR A 128 10.34 4.10 11.11
N GLN A 129 11.58 4.00 10.64
CA GLN A 129 12.76 3.79 11.49
C GLN A 129 13.18 5.02 12.32
N HIS A 130 12.57 6.19 12.12
CA HIS A 130 12.99 7.46 12.75
C HIS A 130 12.89 7.47 14.30
N GLN A 131 12.34 6.42 14.91
CA GLN A 131 12.22 6.29 16.37
C GLN A 131 13.31 5.41 17.02
N VAL A 132 14.26 4.85 16.25
CA VAL A 132 15.32 4.01 16.82
C VAL A 132 16.57 4.86 17.09
N LYS A 133 16.60 5.52 18.26
CA LYS A 133 17.91 5.70 18.93
C LYS A 133 18.46 4.31 19.27
N ALA A 134 19.78 4.20 19.38
CA ALA A 134 20.59 2.99 19.32
C ALA A 134 20.36 1.95 20.47
N ASP A 135 19.28 2.06 21.22
CA ASP A 135 18.98 1.34 22.44
C ASP A 135 17.75 0.45 22.30
N GLY A 136 17.88 -0.60 21.46
CA GLY A 136 17.09 -1.81 21.61
C GLY A 136 15.63 -1.74 21.16
N TRP A 137 15.21 -2.81 20.52
CA TRP A 137 13.82 -3.04 20.13
C TRP A 137 12.93 -3.19 21.37
N ASN A 138 12.03 -2.23 21.62
CA ASN A 138 10.85 -2.46 22.47
C ASN A 138 9.63 -2.66 21.57
N ALA A 139 9.44 -3.91 21.14
CA ALA A 139 8.14 -4.38 20.67
C ALA A 139 7.15 -4.29 21.85
N GLY A 140 6.44 -3.17 21.99
CA GLY A 140 5.37 -3.14 23.00
C GLY A 140 4.69 -1.81 23.23
N ILE A 141 5.37 -0.67 23.09
CA ILE A 141 4.80 0.57 23.62
C ILE A 141 4.99 1.70 22.61
N LEU A 142 3.91 2.11 21.95
CA LEU A 142 3.81 3.43 21.33
C LEU A 142 3.53 4.40 22.48
N GLU A 143 4.56 4.75 23.25
CA GLU A 143 4.53 5.88 24.17
C GLU A 143 5.47 6.96 23.59
N PRO A 144 4.99 8.20 23.41
CA PRO A 144 3.67 8.73 23.77
C PRO A 144 2.53 8.20 22.90
N GLU A 145 1.29 8.32 23.39
CA GLU A 145 0.08 7.85 22.72
C GLU A 145 0.07 8.27 21.24
N PRO A 146 -0.05 7.30 20.31
CA PRO A 146 -0.05 7.60 18.89
C PRO A 146 -1.34 8.34 18.51
N VAL A 147 -1.19 9.42 17.74
CA VAL A 147 -2.31 10.10 17.06
C VAL A 147 -2.61 9.34 15.78
N PHE A 148 -3.80 8.76 15.70
CA PHE A 148 -4.28 8.05 14.52
C PHE A 148 -5.10 8.98 13.63
N ILE A 149 -4.75 9.04 12.35
CA ILE A 149 -5.49 9.78 11.34
C ILE A 149 -5.98 8.79 10.30
N ALA A 150 -7.29 8.59 10.27
CA ALA A 150 -7.95 7.72 9.32
C ALA A 150 -7.67 8.20 7.89
N GLY A 151 -7.35 7.25 7.02
CA GLY A 151 -7.07 7.48 5.62
C GLY A 151 -8.04 6.75 4.71
N SER A 152 -7.89 7.04 3.43
CA SER A 152 -8.56 6.31 2.35
C SER A 152 -7.52 5.67 1.45
N LEU A 153 -7.79 4.44 1.01
CA LEU A 153 -7.09 3.82 -0.11
C LEU A 153 -7.67 4.36 -1.41
N ARG A 154 -6.79 4.64 -2.38
CA ARG A 154 -7.16 5.04 -3.74
C ARG A 154 -6.33 4.27 -4.75
#